data_AF-A0A9N7BQ85-F1
#
_entry.id   AF-A0A9N7BQ85-F1
#
_cell.length_a   1.000
_cell.length_b   1.000
_cell.length_c   1.000
_cell.angle_alpha   90.00
_cell.angle_beta   90.00
_cell.angle_gamma   90.00
#
_symmetry.space_group_name_H-M   'P 1'
#
loop_
_entity.id
_entity.type
_entity.pdbx_description
1 polymer ?
#
loop_
_entity_poly.entity_id
_entity_poly.type
_entity_poly.pdbx_seq_one_letter_code
_entity_poly.pdbx_strand_id
1 'polypeptide(L)'
;MKGLFWEAENFNGDISKWKTTSVEDMSVMFSGAKKFNQDISKWDTSRVLTMEGMFTDAELFNINISKWNTSSVSSMKQMFENAKSFRQNLSSWNAKKVTHAKNFIKGIENNISNDYLPQFNKSILDMIKKR
;
A
#
# COMPACT_ATOMS: atom_id res chain seq x y z
N MET A 1 2.66 11.64 -7.59
CA MET A 1 3.10 12.04 -6.24
C MET A 1 4.05 10.96 -5.74
N LYS A 2 5.33 11.07 -6.07
CA LYS A 2 6.34 10.03 -5.80
C LYS A 2 7.33 10.52 -4.74
N GLY A 3 7.60 9.71 -3.74
CA GLY A 3 8.70 9.92 -2.78
C GLY A 3 8.69 11.20 -1.94
N LEU A 4 7.55 11.90 -1.82
CA LEU A 4 7.51 13.20 -1.15
C LEU A 4 7.87 13.14 0.35
N PHE A 5 7.57 12.01 1.01
CA PHE A 5 7.89 11.76 2.42
C PHE A 5 8.81 10.55 2.59
N TRP A 6 9.65 10.27 1.58
CA TRP A 6 10.65 9.20 1.68
C TRP A 6 11.67 9.52 2.79
N GLU A 7 11.89 8.57 3.70
CA GLU A 7 12.72 8.70 4.91
C GLU A 7 12.33 9.84 5.85
N ALA A 8 11.13 10.39 5.69
CA ALA A 8 10.62 11.40 6.60
C ALA A 8 10.10 10.74 7.89
N GLU A 9 11.01 10.16 8.69
CA GLU A 9 10.69 9.29 9.83
C GLU A 9 9.64 9.87 10.79
N ASN A 10 9.67 11.19 10.97
CA ASN A 10 8.79 11.91 11.88
C ASN A 10 7.52 12.50 11.23
N PHE A 11 7.34 12.33 9.91
CA PHE A 11 6.20 12.90 9.21
C PHE A 11 4.89 12.23 9.65
N ASN A 12 3.93 13.05 10.08
CA ASN A 12 2.58 12.64 10.44
C ASN A 12 1.59 13.81 10.26
N GLY A 13 1.85 14.69 9.29
CA GLY A 13 1.03 15.88 9.05
C GLY A 13 -0.27 15.56 8.30
N ASP A 14 -1.35 16.27 8.61
CA ASP A 14 -2.65 16.09 7.95
C ASP A 14 -2.56 16.43 6.45
N ILE A 15 -2.85 15.42 5.64
CA ILE A 15 -2.90 15.47 4.17
C ILE A 15 -4.22 14.88 3.65
N SER A 16 -5.22 14.73 4.52
CA SER A 16 -6.53 14.15 4.20
C SER A 16 -7.26 14.92 3.09
N LYS A 17 -6.96 16.22 2.93
CA LYS A 17 -7.59 17.12 1.95
C LYS A 17 -6.86 17.21 0.61
N TRP A 18 -5.79 16.47 0.40
CA TRP A 18 -5.05 16.53 -0.85
C TRP A 18 -5.89 15.98 -2.02
N LYS A 19 -5.82 16.65 -3.16
CA LYS A 19 -6.50 16.21 -4.39
C LYS A 19 -5.60 15.23 -5.15
N THR A 20 -5.99 13.96 -5.19
CA THR A 20 -5.22 12.89 -5.83
C THR A 20 -5.82 12.40 -7.16
N THR A 21 -6.89 13.02 -7.65
CA THR A 21 -7.68 12.59 -8.81
C THR A 21 -6.91 12.46 -10.13
N SER A 22 -5.70 12.99 -10.23
CA SER A 22 -4.84 12.93 -11.44
C SER A 22 -3.52 12.21 -11.19
N VAL A 23 -3.36 11.58 -10.04
CA VAL A 23 -2.10 10.93 -9.64
C VAL A 23 -2.02 9.54 -10.26
N GLU A 24 -0.95 9.29 -11.00
CA GLU A 24 -0.69 8.00 -11.67
C GLU A 24 0.43 7.20 -10.97
N ASP A 25 1.30 7.87 -10.21
CA ASP A 25 2.41 7.26 -9.48
C ASP A 25 2.38 7.70 -8.00
N MET A 26 2.24 6.73 -7.10
CA MET A 26 2.32 6.90 -5.64
C MET A 26 3.49 6.13 -5.02
N SER A 27 4.46 5.72 -5.84
CA SER A 27 5.60 4.93 -5.38
C SER A 27 6.41 5.66 -4.30
N VAL A 28 6.85 4.88 -3.31
CA VAL A 28 7.70 5.28 -2.18
C VAL A 28 7.25 6.52 -1.40
N MET A 29 5.97 6.92 -1.53
CA MET A 29 5.48 8.19 -1.00
C MET A 29 5.70 8.34 0.51
N PHE A 30 5.54 7.25 1.28
CA PHE A 30 5.74 7.19 2.73
C PHE A 30 6.78 6.13 3.14
N SER A 31 7.65 5.71 2.21
CA SER A 31 8.71 4.76 2.53
C SER A 31 9.59 5.33 3.64
N GLY A 32 9.83 4.60 4.73
CA GLY A 32 10.61 5.07 5.88
C GLY A 32 9.94 6.16 6.73
N ALA A 33 8.70 6.56 6.43
CA ALA A 33 7.93 7.51 7.25
C ALA A 33 7.34 6.79 8.49
N LYS A 34 8.22 6.35 9.40
CA LYS A 34 7.91 5.46 10.53
C LYS A 34 6.71 5.88 11.36
N LYS A 35 6.51 7.20 11.56
CA LYS A 35 5.41 7.75 12.38
C LYS A 35 4.12 8.05 11.61
N PHE A 36 4.08 7.87 10.30
CA PHE A 36 2.93 8.25 9.49
C PHE A 36 1.71 7.37 9.78
N ASN A 37 0.60 7.98 10.20
CA ASN A 37 -0.67 7.30 10.44
C ASN A 37 -1.88 8.26 10.27
N GLN A 38 -1.85 9.10 9.25
CA GLN A 38 -2.93 10.07 8.97
C GLN A 38 -3.99 9.50 8.03
N ASP A 39 -5.23 10.00 8.16
CA ASP A 39 -6.35 9.57 7.32
C ASP A 39 -6.14 9.94 5.85
N ILE A 40 -5.97 8.90 5.03
CA ILE A 40 -5.89 8.95 3.56
C ILE A 40 -6.97 8.07 2.92
N SER A 41 -7.96 7.63 3.69
CA SER A 41 -9.04 6.75 3.23
C SER A 41 -9.90 7.35 2.12
N LYS A 42 -9.90 8.70 2.01
CA LYS A 42 -10.65 9.49 1.03
C LYS A 42 -9.87 9.83 -0.24
N TRP A 43 -8.60 9.44 -0.34
CA TRP A 43 -7.83 9.68 -1.56
C TRP A 43 -8.43 8.91 -2.74
N ASP A 44 -8.52 9.58 -3.87
CA ASP A 44 -8.86 8.96 -5.16
C ASP A 44 -7.61 8.28 -5.73
N THR A 45 -7.66 6.96 -5.85
CA THR A 45 -6.58 6.14 -6.41
C THR A 45 -6.93 5.54 -7.77
N SER A 46 -8.07 5.92 -8.37
CA SER A 46 -8.62 5.28 -9.59
C SER A 46 -7.69 5.34 -10.81
N ARG A 47 -6.81 6.34 -10.86
CA ARG A 47 -5.81 6.54 -11.92
C ARG A 47 -4.41 6.04 -11.56
N VAL A 48 -4.19 5.56 -10.34
CA VAL A 48 -2.86 5.13 -9.90
C VAL A 48 -2.48 3.85 -10.64
N LEU A 49 -1.29 3.88 -11.24
CA LEU A 49 -0.70 2.78 -12.00
C LEU A 49 0.34 2.02 -11.18
N THR A 50 0.99 2.67 -10.21
CA THR A 50 2.01 2.06 -9.35
C THR A 50 1.92 2.54 -7.91
N MET A 51 2.04 1.59 -6.98
CA MET A 51 2.09 1.79 -5.52
C MET A 51 3.33 1.12 -4.91
N GLU A 52 4.39 0.96 -5.71
CA GLU A 52 5.63 0.31 -5.27
C GLU A 52 6.20 0.98 -4.02
N GLY A 53 6.40 0.20 -2.95
CA GLY A 53 7.00 0.61 -1.70
C GLY A 53 6.31 1.78 -1.00
N MET A 54 5.03 2.03 -1.27
CA MET A 54 4.33 3.23 -0.77
C MET A 54 4.39 3.34 0.77
N PHE A 55 4.33 2.22 1.49
CA PHE A 55 4.39 2.14 2.95
C PHE A 55 5.51 1.23 3.46
N THR A 56 6.56 1.00 2.68
CA THR A 56 7.74 0.27 3.16
C THR A 56 8.28 0.93 4.43
N ASP A 57 8.50 0.18 5.49
CA ASP A 57 9.00 0.68 6.79
C ASP A 57 8.15 1.82 7.42
N ALA A 58 6.90 2.01 6.99
CA ALA A 58 5.95 2.92 7.64
C ALA A 58 5.34 2.24 8.89
N GLU A 59 6.16 2.08 9.92
CA GLU A 59 5.91 1.16 11.03
C GLU A 59 4.58 1.37 11.78
N LEU A 60 4.12 2.62 11.92
CA LEU A 60 2.87 2.95 12.61
C LEU A 60 1.63 2.99 11.71
N PHE A 61 1.78 2.86 10.38
CA PHE A 61 0.66 3.00 9.46
C PHE A 61 -0.34 1.84 9.64
N ASN A 62 -1.60 2.17 9.97
CA ASN A 62 -2.68 1.19 10.10
C ASN A 62 -4.06 1.77 9.74
N ILE A 63 -4.10 2.70 8.80
CA ILE A 63 -5.35 3.35 8.37
C ILE A 63 -6.13 2.47 7.41
N ASN A 64 -7.45 2.42 7.58
CA ASN A 64 -8.35 1.68 6.70
C ASN A 64 -8.38 2.29 5.29
N ILE A 65 -7.79 1.58 4.34
CA ILE A 65 -7.69 1.92 2.92
C ILE A 65 -8.46 0.93 2.03
N SER A 66 -9.37 0.14 2.61
CA SER A 66 -10.18 -0.85 1.87
C SER A 66 -11.04 -0.25 0.76
N LYS A 67 -11.30 1.07 0.81
CA LYS A 67 -12.11 1.80 -0.20
C LYS A 67 -11.32 2.28 -1.42
N TRP A 68 -9.99 2.12 -1.44
CA TRP A 68 -9.19 2.52 -2.58
C TRP A 68 -9.51 1.69 -3.83
N ASN A 69 -9.50 2.35 -4.99
CA ASN A 69 -9.62 1.70 -6.28
C ASN A 69 -8.22 1.34 -6.79
N THR A 70 -7.93 0.03 -6.87
CA THR A 70 -6.64 -0.49 -7.34
C THR A 70 -6.71 -1.12 -8.73
N SER A 71 -7.85 -1.00 -9.43
CA SER A 71 -8.12 -1.73 -10.68
C SER A 71 -7.20 -1.35 -11.85
N SER A 72 -6.48 -0.24 -11.74
CA SER A 72 -5.50 0.27 -12.71
C SER A 72 -4.05 -0.07 -12.33
N VAL A 73 -3.80 -0.52 -11.10
CA VAL A 73 -2.43 -0.72 -10.58
C VAL A 73 -1.79 -1.95 -11.20
N SER A 74 -0.57 -1.81 -11.70
CA SER A 74 0.23 -2.89 -12.29
C SER A 74 1.35 -3.38 -11.38
N SER A 75 1.77 -2.57 -10.40
CA SER A 75 2.84 -2.92 -9.45
C SER A 75 2.56 -2.47 -8.02
N MET A 76 2.79 -3.39 -7.09
CA MET A 76 2.69 -3.24 -5.62
C MET A 76 3.90 -3.87 -4.92
N LYS A 77 5.07 -3.91 -5.56
CA LYS A 77 6.30 -4.43 -4.92
C LYS A 77 6.52 -3.73 -3.58
N GLN A 78 6.86 -4.49 -2.54
CA GLN A 78 7.24 -3.97 -1.23
C GLN A 78 6.20 -3.06 -0.55
N MET A 79 4.94 -3.02 -1.03
CA MET A 79 3.98 -1.99 -0.65
C MET A 79 3.80 -1.82 0.87
N PHE A 80 3.81 -2.93 1.62
CA PHE A 80 3.73 -2.95 3.09
C PHE A 80 4.89 -3.72 3.72
N GLU A 81 6.05 -3.82 3.04
CA GLU A 81 7.24 -4.46 3.64
C GLU A 81 7.59 -3.75 4.95
N ASN A 82 7.65 -4.50 6.05
CA ASN A 82 7.89 -4.01 7.42
C ASN A 82 6.94 -2.91 7.93
N ALA A 83 5.72 -2.75 7.39
CA ALA A 83 4.70 -1.87 7.95
C ALA A 83 4.07 -2.48 9.22
N LYS A 84 4.87 -2.58 10.29
CA LYS A 84 4.64 -3.43 11.49
C LYS A 84 3.26 -3.34 12.13
N SER A 85 2.58 -2.20 12.03
CA SER A 85 1.25 -1.99 12.62
C SER A 85 0.09 -2.35 11.70
N PHE A 86 0.34 -2.53 10.40
CA PHE A 86 -0.68 -2.66 9.37
C PHE A 86 -1.43 -4.00 9.45
N ARG A 87 -2.75 -3.93 9.62
CA ARG A 87 -3.65 -5.09 9.84
C ARG A 87 -4.99 -4.96 9.08
N GLN A 88 -5.02 -4.20 8.00
CA GLN A 88 -6.28 -3.88 7.31
C GLN A 88 -6.73 -4.99 6.37
N ASN A 89 -8.04 -5.10 6.18
CA ASN A 89 -8.63 -5.98 5.19
C ASN A 89 -8.59 -5.33 3.80
N LEU A 90 -7.91 -5.97 2.85
CA LEU A 90 -7.73 -5.51 1.48
C LEU A 90 -8.47 -6.37 0.44
N SER A 91 -9.38 -7.26 0.86
CA SER A 91 -10.06 -8.19 -0.05
C SER A 91 -10.98 -7.51 -1.08
N SER A 92 -11.34 -6.25 -0.84
CA SER A 92 -12.06 -5.38 -1.77
C SER A 92 -11.20 -4.86 -2.93
N TRP A 93 -9.87 -4.90 -2.81
CA TRP A 93 -8.97 -4.39 -3.83
C TRP A 93 -8.97 -5.31 -5.05
N ASN A 94 -9.39 -4.76 -6.19
CA ASN A 94 -9.22 -5.42 -7.49
C ASN A 94 -7.77 -5.27 -7.94
N ALA A 95 -6.97 -6.33 -7.76
CA ALA A 95 -5.54 -6.35 -8.07
C ALA A 95 -5.21 -7.32 -9.22
N LYS A 96 -6.18 -7.64 -10.08
CA LYS A 96 -6.00 -8.59 -11.20
C LYS A 96 -5.01 -8.12 -12.26
N LYS A 97 -4.75 -6.82 -12.37
CA LYS A 97 -3.74 -6.24 -13.27
C LYS A 97 -2.33 -6.23 -12.69
N VAL A 98 -2.16 -6.53 -11.41
CA VAL A 98 -0.85 -6.51 -10.77
C VAL A 98 -0.04 -7.69 -11.29
N THR A 99 1.11 -7.37 -11.89
CA THR A 99 2.10 -8.35 -12.36
C THR A 99 3.33 -8.42 -11.46
N HIS A 100 3.46 -7.46 -10.53
CA HIS A 100 4.59 -7.35 -9.64
C HIS A 100 4.17 -7.04 -8.20
N ALA A 101 4.35 -7.99 -7.29
CA ALA A 101 4.02 -7.82 -5.87
C ALA A 101 5.03 -8.53 -4.95
N LYS A 102 6.28 -8.61 -5.38
CA LYS A 102 7.36 -9.19 -4.55
C LYS A 102 7.44 -8.44 -3.23
N ASN A 103 7.57 -9.17 -2.12
CA ASN A 103 7.62 -8.64 -0.76
C ASN A 103 6.40 -7.78 -0.35
N PHE A 104 5.22 -7.96 -0.98
CA PHE A 104 4.03 -7.13 -0.70
C PHE A 104 3.73 -6.96 0.80
N ILE A 105 3.90 -8.03 1.59
CA ILE A 105 3.67 -8.08 3.04
C ILE A 105 4.87 -8.67 3.79
N LYS A 106 6.08 -8.56 3.24
CA LYS A 106 7.27 -9.13 3.88
C LYS A 106 7.51 -8.48 5.25
N GLY A 107 7.78 -9.27 6.28
CA GLY A 107 7.96 -8.80 7.66
C GLY A 107 6.65 -8.51 8.41
N ILE A 108 5.48 -8.68 7.78
CA ILE A 108 4.16 -8.54 8.39
C ILE A 108 3.23 -9.71 8.05
N GLU A 109 3.79 -10.87 7.68
CA GLU A 109 3.04 -12.04 7.20
C GLU A 109 2.05 -12.59 8.23
N ASN A 110 2.30 -12.34 9.51
CA ASN A 110 1.43 -12.74 10.62
C ASN A 110 0.39 -11.67 11.00
N ASN A 111 0.46 -10.47 10.44
CA ASN A 111 -0.48 -9.38 10.73
C ASN A 111 -1.76 -9.45 9.89
N ILE A 112 -1.72 -10.14 8.75
CA ILE A 112 -2.81 -10.13 7.76
C ILE A 112 -3.19 -11.56 7.40
N SER A 113 -4.48 -11.88 7.53
CA SER A 113 -5.01 -13.16 7.06
C SER A 113 -4.92 -13.26 5.53
N ASN A 114 -4.72 -14.48 5.02
CA ASN A 114 -4.74 -14.75 3.58
C ASN A 114 -6.04 -14.31 2.89
N ASP A 115 -7.16 -14.31 3.61
CA ASP A 115 -8.47 -13.89 3.09
C ASP A 115 -8.62 -12.37 3.00
N TYR A 116 -7.69 -11.63 3.62
CA TYR A 116 -7.63 -10.17 3.59
C TYR A 116 -6.70 -9.67 2.49
N LEU A 117 -6.07 -10.55 1.72
CA LEU A 117 -5.24 -10.16 0.60
C LEU A 117 -6.10 -9.64 -0.57
N PRO A 118 -5.57 -8.68 -1.36
CA PRO A 118 -6.19 -8.24 -2.60
C PRO A 118 -6.52 -9.38 -3.57
N GLN A 119 -7.43 -9.10 -4.50
CA GLN A 119 -7.81 -10.03 -5.57
C GLN A 119 -6.72 -10.11 -6.65
N PHE A 120 -5.56 -10.65 -6.28
CA PHE A 120 -4.45 -10.93 -7.19
C PHE A 120 -4.73 -12.14 -8.09
N ASN A 121 -4.00 -12.23 -9.20
CA ASN A 121 -3.97 -13.44 -10.00
C ASN A 121 -3.27 -14.58 -9.22
N LYS A 122 -3.63 -15.83 -9.51
CA LYS A 122 -3.15 -17.01 -8.77
C LYS A 122 -1.62 -17.06 -8.60
N SER A 123 -0.86 -16.83 -9.67
CA SER A 123 0.61 -16.83 -9.62
C SER A 123 1.19 -15.83 -8.61
N ILE A 124 0.62 -14.62 -8.57
CA ILE A 124 1.03 -13.56 -7.63
C ILE A 124 0.63 -13.93 -6.20
N LEU A 125 -0.58 -14.45 -6.02
CA LEU A 125 -1.06 -14.89 -4.71
C LEU A 125 -0.20 -16.02 -4.15
N ASP A 126 0.14 -17.01 -4.98
CA ASP A 126 1.01 -18.13 -4.61
C ASP A 126 2.42 -17.64 -4.25
N MET A 127 2.96 -16.65 -4.97
CA MET A 127 4.24 -16.02 -4.64
C MET A 127 4.18 -15.31 -3.27
N ILE A 128 3.13 -14.55 -2.99
CA ILE A 128 2.99 -13.82 -1.72
C ILE A 128 2.84 -14.79 -0.53
N LYS A 129 2.15 -15.91 -0.73
CA LYS A 129 1.86 -16.89 0.33
C LYS A 129 3.02 -17.87 0.60
N LYS A 130 3.98 -17.99 -0.31
CA LYS A 130 5.19 -18.80 -0.12
C LYS A 130 6.07 -18.12 0.94
N ARG A 131 5.96 -18.62 2.17
CA ARG A 131 6.82 -18.29 3.31
C ARG A 131 8.21 -18.89 3.10
#